data_AF-A0A544YVK3-F1
#
_entry.id   AF-A0A544YVK3-F1
#
_cell.length_a   1.000
_cell.length_b   1.000
_cell.length_c   1.000
_cell.angle_alpha   90.00
_cell.angle_beta   90.00
_cell.angle_gamma   90.00
#
_symmetry.space_group_name_H-M   'P 1'
#
loop_
_entity.id
_entity.type
_entity.pdbx_description
1 polymer ?
#
loop_
_entity_poly.entity_id
_entity_poly.type
_entity_poly.pdbx_seq_one_letter_code
_entity_poly.pdbx_strand_id
1 'polypeptide(L)'
;MKIVFGDGEVARTCNDDDERVSRYGPTLAMTIRRRLGEIAAVASLAELRRLPAARLRHHPNSGNGYLLVSLGGSADLLVRPRDDPAPTLTDGRLDEHAVRALVVAAIVP
;
A
#
# COMPACT_ATOMS: atom_id res chain seq x y z
N MET A 1 6.35 4.68 -7.67
CA MET A 1 5.28 5.64 -7.32
C MET A 1 5.62 6.22 -5.95
N LYS A 2 5.18 7.44 -5.62
CA LYS A 2 5.53 8.06 -4.34
C LYS A 2 4.79 7.36 -3.18
N ILE A 3 5.53 7.02 -2.13
CA ILE A 3 4.98 6.48 -0.88
C ILE A 3 4.98 7.59 0.17
N VAL A 4 3.88 7.69 0.90
CA VAL A 4 3.69 8.56 2.06
C VAL A 4 3.17 7.69 3.20
N PHE A 5 3.40 8.09 4.44
CA PHE A 5 2.93 7.35 5.62
C PHE A 5 1.86 8.16 6.33
N GLY A 6 0.82 7.49 6.83
CA GLY A 6 -0.31 8.12 7.51
C GLY A 6 0.07 8.78 8.83
N ASP A 7 1.07 8.23 9.51
CA ASP A 7 1.60 8.75 10.77
C ASP A 7 3.10 8.40 10.91
N GLY A 8 3.71 8.90 12.00
CA GLY A 8 5.12 8.67 12.29
C GLY A 8 5.45 7.23 12.71
N GLU A 9 4.49 6.50 13.25
CA GLU A 9 4.69 5.11 13.70
C GLU A 9 4.78 4.17 12.51
N VAL A 10 3.85 4.32 11.55
CA VAL A 10 3.86 3.60 10.27
C VAL A 10 5.11 3.98 9.48
N ALA A 11 5.49 5.25 9.47
CA ALA A 11 6.73 5.70 8.83
C ALA A 11 7.97 5.01 9.41
N ARG A 12 8.11 5.01 10.74
CA ARG A 12 9.22 4.34 11.42
C ARG A 12 9.23 2.85 11.10
N THR A 13 8.11 2.19 11.29
CA THR A 13 7.94 0.75 11.03
C THR A 13 8.29 0.37 9.58
N CYS A 14 7.99 1.22 8.60
CA CYS A 14 8.27 0.94 7.19
C CYS A 14 9.73 1.22 6.81
N ASN A 15 10.37 2.23 7.41
CA ASN A 15 11.71 2.70 7.02
C ASN A 15 12.86 2.14 7.89
N ASP A 16 12.56 1.59 9.07
CA ASP A 16 13.54 1.02 9.98
C ASP A 16 13.48 -0.52 9.90
N ASP A 17 14.60 -1.14 9.50
CA ASP A 17 14.68 -2.59 9.32
C ASP A 17 14.60 -3.34 10.66
N ASP A 18 15.22 -2.82 11.72
CA ASP A 18 15.23 -3.45 13.04
C ASP A 18 13.86 -3.37 13.71
N GLU A 19 13.21 -2.21 13.63
CA GLU A 19 11.83 -2.02 14.08
C GLU A 19 10.88 -3.01 13.39
N ARG A 20 11.00 -3.13 12.06
CA ARG A 20 10.13 -3.99 11.26
C ARG A 20 10.32 -5.46 11.60
N VAL A 21 11.57 -5.91 11.78
CA VAL A 21 11.90 -7.27 12.21
C VAL A 21 11.40 -7.54 13.62
N SER A 22 11.58 -6.60 14.56
CA SER A 22 11.09 -6.74 15.93
C SER A 22 9.58 -6.89 15.99
N ARG A 23 8.85 -6.18 15.13
CA ARG A 23 7.38 -6.11 15.17
C ARG A 23 6.68 -7.25 14.42
N TYR A 24 7.25 -7.69 13.30
CA TYR A 24 6.59 -8.66 12.40
C TYR A 24 7.39 -9.95 12.19
N GLY A 25 8.58 -10.05 12.78
CA GLY A 25 9.52 -11.12 12.50
C GLY A 25 10.19 -10.97 11.12
N PRO A 26 11.29 -11.72 10.90
CA PRO A 26 12.16 -11.53 9.73
C PRO A 26 11.44 -11.78 8.40
N THR A 27 10.57 -12.80 8.33
CA THR A 27 9.89 -13.20 7.09
C THR A 27 8.90 -12.14 6.60
N LEU A 28 8.03 -11.64 7.49
CA LEU A 28 7.05 -10.63 7.14
C LEU A 28 7.74 -9.27 6.95
N ALA A 29 8.77 -8.95 7.73
CA ALA A 29 9.57 -7.75 7.55
C ALA A 29 10.23 -7.68 6.17
N MET A 30 10.80 -8.78 5.68
CA MET A 30 11.34 -8.86 4.33
C MET A 30 10.26 -8.67 3.27
N THR A 31 9.06 -9.21 3.50
CA THR A 31 7.95 -9.08 2.54
C THR A 31 7.41 -7.65 2.49
N ILE A 32 7.30 -6.96 3.63
CA ILE A 32 6.94 -5.54 3.69
C ILE A 32 7.96 -4.71 2.89
N ARG A 33 9.27 -4.90 3.15
CA ARG A 33 10.33 -4.20 2.42
C ARG A 33 10.22 -4.41 0.91
N ARG A 34 10.01 -5.66 0.49
CA ARG A 34 9.82 -5.99 -0.93
C ARG A 34 8.62 -5.26 -1.52
N ARG A 35 7.48 -5.27 -0.83
CA ARG A 35 6.23 -4.63 -1.30
C ARG A 35 6.36 -3.12 -1.39
N LEU A 36 7.00 -2.48 -0.42
CA LEU A 36 7.33 -1.05 -0.49
C LEU A 36 8.25 -0.75 -1.69
N GLY A 37 9.25 -1.60 -1.96
CA GLY A 37 10.10 -1.49 -3.14
C GLY A 37 9.33 -1.63 -4.47
N GLU A 38 8.44 -2.61 -4.58
CA GLU A 38 7.58 -2.81 -5.76
C GLU A 38 6.65 -1.60 -5.99
N ILE A 39 6.04 -1.06 -4.93
CA ILE A 39 5.22 0.17 -5.00
C ILE A 39 6.07 1.37 -5.45
N ALA A 40 7.29 1.49 -4.93
CA ALA A 40 8.21 2.56 -5.30
C ALA A 40 8.65 2.48 -6.78
N ALA A 41 8.74 1.26 -7.34
CA ALA A 41 9.22 1.02 -8.70
C ALA A 41 8.19 1.28 -9.82
N VAL A 42 6.88 1.12 -9.55
CA VAL A 42 5.81 1.28 -10.57
C VAL A 42 5.39 2.74 -10.76
N ALA A 43 4.92 3.14 -11.95
CA ALA A 43 4.52 4.52 -12.20
C ALA A 43 3.09 4.86 -11.75
N SER A 44 2.22 3.86 -11.59
CA SER A 44 0.82 4.04 -11.22
C SER A 44 0.24 2.88 -10.41
N LEU A 45 -0.95 3.08 -9.85
CA LEU A 45 -1.70 2.00 -9.19
C LEU A 45 -2.12 0.91 -10.18
N ALA A 46 -2.45 1.27 -11.42
CA ALA A 46 -2.78 0.31 -12.47
C ALA A 46 -1.62 -0.64 -12.78
N GLU A 47 -0.37 -0.15 -12.75
CA GLU A 47 0.82 -1.00 -12.87
C GLU A 47 1.02 -1.89 -11.65
N LEU A 48 0.82 -1.35 -10.44
CA LEU A 48 0.87 -2.14 -9.20
C LEU A 48 -0.11 -3.32 -9.24
N ARG A 49 -1.34 -3.09 -9.74
CA ARG A 49 -2.38 -4.12 -9.87
C ARG A 49 -1.98 -5.27 -10.80
N ARG A 50 -1.10 -5.02 -11.77
CA ARG A 50 -0.59 -6.07 -12.67
C ARG A 50 0.42 -6.99 -12.00
N LEU A 51 0.96 -6.63 -10.83
CA LEU A 51 1.86 -7.49 -10.07
C LEU A 51 1.03 -8.57 -9.34
N PRO A 52 1.09 -9.86 -9.74
CA PRO A 52 0.25 -10.90 -9.15
C PRO A 52 0.52 -11.06 -7.64
N ALA A 53 1.76 -10.78 -7.23
CA ALA A 53 2.21 -10.87 -5.85
C ALA A 53 1.56 -9.79 -4.95
N ALA A 54 1.17 -8.64 -5.49
CA ALA A 54 0.54 -7.56 -4.74
C ALA A 54 -0.90 -7.88 -4.34
N ARG A 55 -1.58 -8.80 -5.07
CA ARG A 55 -2.98 -9.22 -4.84
C ARG A 55 -3.87 -8.06 -4.40
N LEU A 56 -3.86 -6.98 -5.17
CA LEU A 56 -4.46 -5.70 -4.78
C LEU A 56 -5.99 -5.82 -4.66
N ARG A 57 -6.54 -5.63 -3.47
CA ARG A 57 -7.99 -5.73 -3.17
C ARG A 57 -8.55 -4.39 -2.69
N HIS A 58 -9.85 -4.18 -2.83
CA HIS A 58 -10.53 -3.10 -2.14
C HIS A 58 -10.72 -3.47 -0.66
N HIS A 59 -10.57 -2.50 0.24
CA HIS A 59 -10.90 -2.72 1.64
C HIS A 59 -12.43 -2.82 1.78
N PRO A 60 -12.98 -3.89 2.38
CA PRO A 60 -14.42 -4.15 2.35
C PRO A 60 -15.24 -3.11 3.14
N ASN A 61 -14.65 -2.48 4.15
CA ASN A 61 -15.38 -1.68 5.15
C ASN A 61 -14.93 -0.21 5.26
N SER A 62 -13.91 0.24 4.50
CA SER A 62 -13.32 1.58 4.70
C SER A 62 -13.72 2.62 3.64
N GLY A 63 -14.82 2.41 2.93
CA GLY A 63 -15.30 3.34 1.92
C GLY A 63 -14.43 3.40 0.65
N ASN A 64 -14.85 4.26 -0.29
CA ASN A 64 -14.27 4.38 -1.62
C ASN A 64 -12.87 5.00 -1.56
N GLY A 65 -11.82 4.18 -1.47
CA GLY A 65 -10.45 4.66 -1.64
C GLY A 65 -9.38 3.81 -0.97
N TYR A 66 -9.74 3.02 0.05
CA TYR A 66 -8.80 2.13 0.71
C TYR A 66 -8.64 0.81 -0.05
N LEU A 67 -7.40 0.38 -0.14
CA LEU A 67 -6.95 -0.81 -0.85
C LEU A 67 -6.04 -1.62 0.08
N LEU A 68 -6.00 -2.92 -0.16
CA LEU A 68 -5.14 -3.86 0.51
C LEU A 68 -4.09 -4.37 -0.47
N VAL A 69 -2.81 -4.21 -0.13
CA VAL A 69 -1.68 -4.82 -0.84
C VAL A 69 -1.18 -6.00 -0.03
N SER A 70 -1.24 -7.21 -0.58
CA SER A 70 -0.95 -8.42 0.18
C SER A 70 0.53 -8.56 0.54
N LEU A 71 0.78 -8.83 1.82
CA LEU A 71 2.09 -9.22 2.36
C LEU A 71 2.23 -10.75 2.45
N GLY A 72 1.28 -11.53 1.93
CA GLY A 72 1.23 -12.98 2.04
C GLY A 72 -0.04 -13.47 2.70
N GLY A 73 0.06 -14.56 3.47
CA GLY A 73 -1.09 -15.20 4.12
C GLY A 73 -1.44 -14.67 5.51
N SER A 74 -0.71 -13.69 6.03
CA SER A 74 -0.81 -13.25 7.43
C SER A 74 -1.03 -11.75 7.64
N ALA A 75 -0.90 -10.93 6.59
CA ALA A 75 -1.10 -9.49 6.66
C ALA A 75 -1.22 -8.84 5.28
N ASP A 76 -1.71 -7.60 5.27
CA ASP A 76 -1.79 -6.69 4.14
C ASP A 76 -1.31 -5.27 4.52
N LEU A 77 -0.79 -4.51 3.56
CA LEU A 77 -0.67 -3.05 3.69
C LEU A 77 -2.02 -2.42 3.38
N LEU A 78 -2.55 -1.66 4.33
CA LEU A 78 -3.69 -0.79 4.10
C LEU A 78 -3.20 0.51 3.47
N VAL A 79 -3.61 0.78 2.22
CA VAL A 79 -3.17 1.94 1.46
C VAL A 79 -4.36 2.70 0.89
N ARG A 80 -4.15 3.98 0.57
CA ARG A 80 -5.10 4.80 -0.19
C ARG A 80 -4.37 5.76 -1.13
N PRO A 81 -5.01 6.28 -2.19
CA PRO A 81 -4.48 7.41 -2.94
C PRO A 81 -4.13 8.58 -2.00
N ARG A 82 -3.03 9.25 -2.30
CA ARG A 82 -2.61 10.45 -1.55
C ARG A 82 -3.56 11.62 -1.78
N ASP A 83 -3.98 11.79 -3.03
CA ASP A 83 -4.76 12.95 -3.45
C ASP A 83 -6.18 12.89 -2.86
N ASP A 84 -6.70 14.06 -2.48
CA ASP A 84 -8.02 14.25 -1.91
C ASP A 84 -8.70 15.46 -2.57
N PRO A 85 -9.71 15.24 -3.44
CA PRO A 85 -10.30 13.94 -3.79
C PRO A 85 -9.36 13.06 -4.62
N ALA A 86 -9.50 11.74 -4.48
CA ALA A 86 -8.75 10.80 -5.31
C ALA A 86 -9.15 10.94 -6.80
N PRO A 87 -8.25 10.64 -7.75
CA PRO A 87 -8.56 10.69 -9.17
C PRO A 87 -9.71 9.73 -9.50
N THR A 88 -10.74 10.21 -10.19
CA THR A 88 -11.89 9.39 -10.57
C THR A 88 -12.14 9.42 -12.07
N LEU A 89 -12.66 8.30 -12.58
CA LEU A 89 -13.20 8.19 -13.93
C LEU A 89 -14.57 8.88 -14.00
N THR A 90 -15.10 9.05 -15.22
CA THR A 90 -16.42 9.65 -15.47
C THR A 90 -17.57 8.91 -14.78
N ASP A 91 -17.39 7.62 -14.46
CA ASP A 91 -18.36 6.78 -13.74
C ASP A 91 -18.23 6.86 -12.20
N GLY A 92 -17.31 7.69 -11.69
CA GLY A 92 -17.05 7.87 -10.26
C GLY A 92 -16.14 6.82 -9.62
N ARG A 93 -15.65 5.83 -10.38
CA ARG A 93 -14.66 4.86 -9.89
C ARG A 93 -13.26 5.47 -9.82
N LEU A 94 -12.40 4.90 -8.99
CA LEU A 94 -10.99 5.31 -8.90
C LEU A 94 -10.28 5.15 -10.25
N ASP A 95 -9.66 6.22 -10.75
CA ASP A 95 -8.77 6.18 -11.90
C ASP A 95 -7.37 5.73 -11.45
N GLU A 96 -7.15 4.41 -11.49
CA GLU A 96 -5.88 3.79 -11.10
C GLU A 96 -4.70 4.18 -12.01
N HIS A 97 -4.96 4.64 -13.23
CA HIS A 97 -3.91 5.12 -14.13
C HIS A 97 -3.41 6.52 -13.74
N ALA A 98 -4.27 7.33 -13.11
CA ALA A 98 -3.95 8.66 -12.62
C ALA A 98 -3.32 8.66 -11.21
N VAL A 99 -3.47 7.59 -10.42
CA VAL A 99 -2.86 7.51 -9.07
C VAL A 99 -1.34 7.41 -9.16
N ARG A 100 -0.63 8.46 -8.72
CA ARG A 100 0.85 8.54 -8.70
C ARG A 100 1.49 8.48 -7.32
N ALA A 101 0.67 8.49 -6.26
CA ALA A 101 1.12 8.44 -4.88
C ALA A 101 0.14 7.68 -3.99
N LEU A 102 0.67 6.87 -3.08
CA LEU A 102 -0.09 6.16 -2.06
C LEU A 102 0.31 6.62 -0.66
N VAL A 103 -0.69 6.67 0.22
CA VAL A 103 -0.50 6.75 1.66
C VAL A 103 -0.63 5.34 2.23
N VAL A 104 0.42 4.85 2.88
CA VAL A 104 0.36 3.65 3.72
C VAL A 104 -0.22 4.06 5.07
N ALA A 105 -1.44 3.61 5.35
CA ALA A 105 -2.20 3.98 6.53
C ALA A 105 -1.94 3.03 7.71
N ALA A 106 -1.75 1.73 7.44
CA ALA A 106 -1.48 0.73 8.46
C ALA A 106 -0.96 -0.57 7.84
N ILE A 107 -0.49 -1.46 8.69
CA ILE A 107 -0.26 -2.89 8.38
C ILE A 107 -1.33 -3.66 9.16
N VAL A 108 -2.19 -4.38 8.45
CA VAL A 108 -3.36 -5.08 9.01
C VAL A 108 -3.22 -6.59 8.83
N PRO A 109 -3.71 -7.41 9.78
CA PRO A 109 -3.70 -8.88 9.65
C PRO A 109 -4.67 -9.38 8.56
#